data_AF-A0A9P0YIH7-F1
#
_entry.id   AF-A0A9P0YIH7-F1
#
_cell.length_a   1.000
_cell.length_b   1.000
_cell.length_c   1.000
_cell.angle_alpha   90.00
_cell.angle_beta   90.00
_cell.angle_gamma   90.00
#
_symmetry.space_group_name_H-M   'P 1'
#
loop_
_entity.id
_entity.type
_entity.pdbx_description
1 polymer ?
#
loop_
_entity_poly.entity_id
_entity_poly.type
_entity_poly.pdbx_seq_one_letter_code
_entity_poly.pdbx_strand_id
1 'polypeptide(L)'
;MCQLQDMVLQKRQVDYDSSQSDSHPRSPISSSPELSSSFNKEVDTDSGSDFSKQPIGVKKAKLKKKNDEDTTVLLKSVKSDNEQLIEILKKSSLDRQEQLQIQRQNMAYKEHKREDKIMFMDLDSIHDPQTRAYIIAER
;
A
#
# COMPACT_ATOMS: atom_id res chain seq x y z
N MET A 1 39.66 17.41 7.32
CA MET A 1 38.92 18.50 7.99
C MET A 1 37.54 18.58 7.36
N CYS A 2 36.64 17.68 7.74
CA CYS A 2 35.28 17.64 7.19
C CYS A 2 34.36 18.47 8.08
N GLN A 3 33.92 19.63 7.60
CA GLN A 3 32.82 20.38 8.20
C GLN A 3 31.52 19.91 7.55
N LEU A 4 30.75 19.11 8.28
CA LEU A 4 29.33 18.85 7.99
C LEU A 4 28.54 19.70 8.98
N GLN A 5 28.26 20.93 8.56
CA GLN A 5 27.47 21.92 9.28
C GLN A 5 26.00 21.73 8.89
N ASP A 6 25.19 21.39 9.89
CA ASP A 6 23.78 21.72 10.08
C ASP A 6 22.74 21.27 9.02
N MET A 7 22.18 20.07 9.22
CA MET A 7 20.77 19.84 8.86
C MET A 7 19.87 20.40 9.96
N VAL A 8 19.46 21.64 9.78
CA VAL A 8 18.38 22.27 10.55
C VAL A 8 17.08 21.51 10.27
N LEU A 9 16.57 20.81 11.28
CA LEU A 9 15.22 20.25 11.30
C LEU A 9 14.20 21.40 11.29
N GLN A 10 13.78 21.81 10.09
CA GLN A 10 12.67 22.73 9.92
C GLN A 10 11.36 21.99 10.27
N LYS A 11 10.85 22.21 11.49
CA LYS A 11 9.51 21.77 11.91
C LYS A 11 8.48 22.43 11.00
N ARG A 12 7.93 21.67 10.05
CA ARG A 12 6.69 22.03 9.36
C ARG A 12 5.53 21.64 10.28
N GLN A 13 4.91 22.62 10.92
CA GLN A 13 3.61 22.47 11.56
C GLN A 13 2.58 22.42 10.44
N VAL A 14 1.93 21.27 10.28
CA VAL A 14 0.78 21.11 9.41
C VAL A 14 -0.45 21.18 10.32
N ASP A 15 -1.17 22.29 10.26
CA ASP A 15 -2.44 22.44 10.95
C ASP A 15 -3.46 21.52 10.25
N TYR A 16 -3.92 20.52 10.98
CA TYR A 16 -4.89 19.53 10.50
C TYR A 16 -6.29 20.09 10.76
N ASP A 17 -6.90 20.70 9.75
CA ASP A 17 -8.27 21.20 9.83
C ASP A 17 -9.26 20.04 9.71
N SER A 18 -9.95 19.73 10.81
CA SER A 18 -10.85 18.58 10.95
C SER A 18 -12.29 19.02 10.61
N SER A 19 -12.67 18.92 9.34
CA SER A 19 -14.06 19.13 8.92
C SER A 19 -14.93 17.90 9.20
N GLN A 20 -15.82 18.00 10.20
CA GLN A 20 -16.98 17.12 10.38
C GLN A 20 -17.98 17.36 9.24
N SER A 21 -18.25 16.35 8.42
CA SER A 21 -19.42 16.34 7.54
C SER A 21 -20.41 15.28 8.04
N ASP A 22 -21.47 15.75 8.69
CA ASP A 22 -22.65 14.97 9.04
C ASP A 22 -23.62 15.03 7.85
N SER A 23 -23.88 13.90 7.19
CA SER A 23 -24.90 13.82 6.13
C SER A 23 -25.68 12.52 6.23
N HIS A 24 -26.96 12.66 6.57
CA HIS A 24 -27.97 11.61 6.69
C HIS A 24 -28.05 10.65 5.49
N PRO A 25 -28.36 9.36 5.69
CA PRO A 25 -28.63 8.45 4.59
C PRO A 25 -30.09 8.61 4.15
N ARG A 26 -30.33 9.26 3.00
CA ARG A 26 -31.64 9.22 2.34
C ARG A 26 -31.52 8.48 1.02
N SER A 27 -32.00 7.24 1.03
CA SER A 27 -32.11 6.35 -0.12
C SER A 27 -32.92 7.00 -1.26
N PRO A 28 -32.39 7.09 -2.48
CA PRO A 28 -33.20 7.29 -3.67
C PRO A 28 -33.68 5.92 -4.19
N ILE A 29 -35.00 5.79 -4.30
CA ILE A 29 -35.69 4.67 -4.93
C ILE A 29 -35.23 4.59 -6.39
N SER A 30 -34.56 3.51 -6.76
CA SER A 30 -34.21 3.21 -8.15
C SER A 30 -35.46 2.72 -8.87
N SER A 31 -36.06 3.58 -9.69
CA SER A 31 -37.06 3.18 -10.68
C SER A 31 -36.37 2.46 -11.84
N SER A 32 -36.44 1.13 -11.85
CA SER A 32 -36.06 0.32 -13.01
C SER A 32 -36.99 0.62 -14.19
N PRO A 33 -36.48 0.98 -15.37
CA PRO A 33 -37.29 0.97 -16.59
C PRO A 33 -37.63 -0.47 -16.93
N GLU A 34 -38.91 -0.80 -16.82
CA GLU A 34 -39.48 -2.06 -17.29
C GLU A 34 -39.15 -2.26 -18.78
N LEU A 35 -38.41 -3.32 -19.09
CA LEU A 35 -38.23 -3.78 -20.46
C LEU A 35 -39.54 -4.43 -20.89
N SER A 36 -40.43 -3.62 -21.46
CA SER A 36 -41.70 -4.07 -22.02
C SER A 36 -41.48 -5.11 -23.12
N SER A 37 -42.25 -6.18 -22.98
CA SER A 37 -42.23 -7.40 -23.78
C SER A 37 -42.76 -7.20 -25.20
N SER A 38 -42.26 -8.03 -26.14
CA SER A 38 -43.06 -8.85 -27.07
C SER A 38 -42.35 -8.98 -28.43
N PHE A 39 -41.83 -10.17 -28.72
CA PHE A 39 -41.65 -10.64 -30.09
C PHE A 39 -42.51 -11.88 -30.28
N ASN A 40 -43.79 -11.67 -30.54
CA ASN A 40 -44.66 -12.70 -31.09
C ASN A 40 -44.82 -12.45 -32.59
N LYS A 41 -44.22 -13.34 -33.40
CA LYS A 41 -44.65 -13.62 -34.78
C LYS A 41 -44.53 -15.12 -35.02
N GLU A 42 -45.55 -15.85 -34.62
CA GLU A 42 -45.96 -17.05 -35.33
C GLU A 42 -46.66 -16.59 -36.63
N VAL A 43 -46.17 -17.08 -37.76
CA VAL A 43 -46.95 -17.25 -38.99
C VAL A 43 -46.53 -18.61 -39.52
N ASP A 44 -47.42 -19.57 -39.32
CA ASP A 44 -47.41 -20.86 -39.99
C ASP A 44 -47.95 -20.65 -41.41
N THR A 45 -47.12 -20.93 -42.40
CA THR A 45 -47.60 -21.34 -43.73
C THR A 45 -46.72 -22.48 -44.21
N ASP A 46 -47.30 -23.67 -44.14
CA ASP A 46 -46.87 -24.93 -44.73
C ASP A 46 -46.74 -24.80 -46.26
N SER A 47 -45.52 -24.92 -46.79
CA SER A 47 -45.27 -25.44 -48.14
C SER A 47 -43.78 -25.68 -48.39
N GLY A 48 -43.39 -26.94 -48.52
CA GLY A 48 -42.38 -27.34 -49.51
C GLY A 48 -40.90 -27.13 -49.16
N SER A 49 -40.30 -28.20 -48.64
CA SER A 49 -39.04 -28.79 -49.14
C SER A 49 -37.85 -27.87 -49.48
N ASP A 50 -36.79 -28.05 -48.68
CA ASP A 50 -35.39 -28.15 -49.12
C ASP A 50 -34.74 -26.89 -49.69
N PHE A 51 -33.69 -26.42 -49.02
CA PHE A 51 -32.34 -26.28 -49.59
C PHE A 51 -31.43 -25.66 -48.54
N SER A 52 -30.66 -26.50 -47.85
CA SER A 52 -29.46 -26.08 -47.14
C SER A 52 -28.44 -25.53 -48.16
N LYS A 53 -28.55 -24.25 -48.53
CA LYS A 53 -27.58 -23.56 -49.38
C LYS A 53 -26.85 -22.53 -48.54
N GLN A 54 -25.91 -23.01 -47.72
CA GLN A 54 -24.83 -22.14 -47.29
C GLN A 54 -24.18 -21.57 -48.56
N PRO A 55 -24.05 -20.24 -48.71
CA PRO A 55 -23.33 -19.70 -49.83
C PRO A 55 -21.89 -20.21 -49.77
N ILE A 56 -21.52 -20.95 -50.80
CA ILE A 56 -20.15 -21.30 -51.12
C ILE A 56 -19.39 -19.97 -51.24
N GLY A 57 -18.41 -19.76 -50.36
CA GLY A 57 -17.57 -18.56 -50.40
C GLY A 57 -17.48 -17.71 -49.13
N VAL A 58 -17.64 -18.26 -47.93
CA VAL A 58 -17.06 -17.58 -46.75
C VAL A 58 -15.54 -17.75 -46.78
N LYS A 59 -14.84 -16.67 -47.17
CA LYS A 59 -13.39 -16.56 -47.08
C LYS A 59 -12.95 -17.02 -45.69
N LYS A 60 -12.17 -18.10 -45.61
CA LYS A 60 -11.46 -18.47 -44.39
C LYS A 60 -10.58 -17.27 -44.03
N ALA A 61 -10.82 -16.64 -42.88
CA ALA A 61 -9.91 -15.65 -42.35
C ALA A 61 -8.56 -16.34 -42.11
N LYS A 62 -7.52 -15.99 -42.88
CA LYS A 62 -6.15 -16.40 -42.58
C LYS A 62 -5.76 -15.75 -41.26
N LEU A 63 -5.71 -16.52 -40.19
CA LEU A 63 -5.15 -16.09 -38.91
C LEU A 63 -3.68 -15.73 -39.16
N LYS A 64 -3.37 -14.43 -39.27
CA LYS A 64 -1.97 -13.98 -39.31
C LYS A 64 -1.41 -14.17 -37.91
N LYS A 65 -0.54 -15.18 -37.73
CA LYS A 65 0.28 -15.34 -36.53
C LYS A 65 1.11 -14.05 -36.40
N LYS A 66 0.77 -13.21 -35.43
CA LYS A 66 1.58 -12.03 -35.08
C LYS A 66 2.83 -12.57 -34.37
N ASN A 67 3.99 -12.00 -34.73
CA ASN A 67 5.34 -12.47 -34.41
C ASN A 67 5.50 -13.04 -32.98
N ASP A 68 5.97 -14.29 -32.88
CA ASP A 68 6.37 -14.88 -31.59
C ASP A 68 7.58 -14.12 -30.99
N GLU A 69 8.47 -13.57 -31.83
CA GLU A 69 9.68 -12.86 -31.40
C GLU A 69 9.36 -11.67 -30.48
N ASP A 70 8.42 -10.81 -30.87
CA ASP A 70 8.03 -9.62 -30.10
C ASP A 70 7.49 -10.00 -28.72
N THR A 71 6.74 -11.11 -28.63
CA THR A 71 6.21 -11.62 -27.35
C THR A 71 7.32 -12.18 -26.46
N THR A 72 8.35 -12.80 -27.02
CA THR A 72 9.49 -13.32 -26.25
C THR A 72 10.36 -12.20 -25.68
N VAL A 73 10.55 -11.11 -26.43
CA VAL A 73 11.27 -9.91 -25.96
C VAL A 73 10.52 -9.28 -24.79
N LEU A 74 9.20 -9.11 -24.92
CA LEU A 74 8.34 -8.58 -23.86
C LEU A 74 8.40 -9.47 -22.61
N LEU A 75 8.31 -10.79 -22.78
CA LEU A 75 8.39 -11.74 -21.66
C LEU A 75 9.76 -11.68 -20.95
N LYS A 76 10.86 -11.56 -21.69
CA LYS A 76 12.20 -11.40 -21.13
C LYS A 76 12.34 -10.10 -20.33
N SER A 77 11.80 -8.99 -20.84
CA SER A 77 11.79 -7.70 -20.13
C SER A 77 11.03 -7.83 -18.81
N VAL A 78 9.80 -8.33 -18.85
CA VAL A 78 8.96 -8.49 -17.65
C VAL A 78 9.63 -9.39 -16.61
N LYS A 79 10.29 -10.47 -17.05
CA LYS A 79 11.04 -11.34 -16.14
C LYS A 79 12.21 -10.60 -15.48
N SER A 80 13.01 -9.89 -16.26
CA SER A 80 14.12 -9.06 -15.75
C SER A 80 13.64 -8.00 -14.77
N ASP A 81 12.57 -7.29 -15.10
CA ASP A 81 12.03 -6.22 -14.25
C ASP A 81 11.49 -6.78 -12.93
N ASN A 82 10.86 -7.96 -12.97
CA ASN A 82 10.41 -8.65 -11.76
C ASN A 82 11.59 -9.10 -10.88
N GLU A 83 12.68 -9.61 -11.48
CA GLU A 83 13.89 -9.99 -10.73
C GLU A 83 14.49 -8.76 -10.03
N GLN A 84 14.60 -7.63 -10.73
CA GLN A 84 15.05 -6.36 -10.15
C GLN A 84 14.14 -5.87 -9.01
N LEU A 85 12.82 -5.96 -9.20
CA LEU A 85 11.86 -5.58 -8.17
C LEU A 85 12.03 -6.42 -6.91
N ILE A 86 12.22 -7.74 -7.05
CA ILE A 86 12.47 -8.64 -5.92
C ILE A 86 13.76 -8.25 -5.19
N GLU A 87 14.82 -7.91 -5.92
CA GLU A 87 16.10 -7.48 -5.33
C GLU A 87 15.94 -6.18 -4.52
N ILE A 88 15.26 -5.18 -5.09
CA ILE A 88 14.97 -3.91 -4.41
C ILE A 88 14.16 -4.15 -3.14
N LEU A 89 13.14 -5.01 -3.19
CA LEU A 89 12.31 -5.34 -2.02
C LEU A 89 13.11 -6.05 -0.93
N LYS A 90 13.98 -7.00 -1.30
CA LYS A 90 14.87 -7.68 -0.35
C LYS A 90 15.82 -6.69 0.33
N LYS A 91 16.46 -5.82 -0.44
CA LYS A 91 17.34 -4.78 0.09
C LYS A 91 16.59 -3.84 1.04
N SER A 92 15.44 -3.31 0.62
CA SER A 92 14.60 -2.43 1.43
C SER A 92 14.18 -3.09 2.75
N SER A 93 13.86 -4.39 2.72
CA SER A 93 13.54 -5.17 3.91
C SER A 93 14.73 -5.25 4.89
N LEU A 94 15.93 -5.51 4.38
CA LEU A 94 17.15 -5.59 5.20
C LEU A 94 17.49 -4.23 5.82
N ASP A 95 17.48 -3.17 5.02
CA ASP A 95 17.75 -1.79 5.48
C ASP A 95 16.76 -1.41 6.60
N ARG A 96 15.47 -1.71 6.43
CA ARG A 96 14.45 -1.46 7.46
C ARG A 96 14.70 -2.28 8.72
N GLN A 97 15.08 -3.55 8.58
CA GLN A 97 15.36 -4.42 9.72
C GLN A 97 16.55 -3.90 10.53
N GLU A 98 17.64 -3.51 9.87
CA GLU A 98 18.82 -2.92 10.50
C GLU A 98 18.45 -1.62 11.24
N GLN A 99 17.68 -0.75 10.58
CA GLN A 99 17.23 0.50 11.19
C GLN A 99 16.41 0.26 12.46
N LEU A 100 15.51 -0.72 12.46
CA LEU A 100 14.72 -1.09 13.64
C LEU A 100 15.59 -1.71 14.75
N GLN A 101 16.63 -2.45 14.40
CA GLN A 101 17.58 -3.00 15.36
C GLN A 101 18.39 -1.89 16.05
N ILE A 102 18.92 -0.93 15.27
CA ILE A 102 19.65 0.23 15.79
C ILE A 102 18.74 1.07 16.70
N GLN A 103 17.49 1.31 16.32
CA GLN A 103 16.53 2.03 17.17
C GLN A 103 16.32 1.32 18.51
N ARG A 104 16.13 -0.01 18.50
CA ARG A 104 15.98 -0.79 19.74
C ARG A 104 17.21 -0.71 20.63
N GLN A 105 18.40 -0.88 20.07
CA GLN A 105 19.66 -0.79 20.82
C GLN A 105 19.86 0.61 21.41
N ASN A 106 19.55 1.67 20.65
CA ASN A 106 19.63 3.04 21.15
C ASN A 106 18.66 3.32 22.31
N MET A 107 17.45 2.76 22.26
CA MET A 107 16.49 2.90 23.35
C MET A 107 16.98 2.17 24.61
N ALA A 108 17.44 0.93 24.47
CA ALA A 108 18.01 0.15 25.58
C ALA A 108 19.25 0.85 26.19
N TYR A 109 20.14 1.39 25.36
CA TYR A 109 21.29 2.15 25.83
C TYR A 109 20.89 3.42 26.58
N LYS A 110 19.90 4.17 26.08
CA LYS A 110 19.38 5.36 26.78
C LYS A 110 18.73 5.02 28.11
N GLU A 111 18.08 3.86 28.20
CA GLU A 111 17.49 3.35 29.43
C GLU A 111 18.56 3.01 30.46
N HIS A 112 19.51 2.15 30.08
CA HIS A 112 20.64 1.80 30.94
C HIS A 112 21.41 3.04 31.42
N LYS A 113 21.70 3.99 30.52
CA LYS A 113 22.38 5.24 30.89
C LYS A 113 21.58 6.08 31.90
N ARG A 114 20.25 6.05 31.84
CA ARG A 114 19.39 6.77 32.78
C ARG A 114 19.39 6.08 34.14
N GLU A 115 19.28 4.75 34.15
CA GLU A 115 19.35 3.94 35.37
C GLU A 115 20.70 4.12 36.07
N ASP A 116 21.81 4.06 35.33
CA ASP A 116 23.15 4.36 35.85
C ASP A 116 23.19 5.77 36.45
N LYS A 117 22.65 6.76 35.73
CA LYS A 117 22.61 8.14 36.22
C LYS A 117 21.86 8.26 37.54
N ILE A 118 20.76 7.53 37.72
CA ILE A 118 19.97 7.55 38.97
C ILE A 118 20.74 6.84 40.09
N MET A 119 21.34 5.68 39.81
CA MET A 119 22.09 4.90 40.79
C MET A 119 23.30 5.68 41.35
N PHE A 120 24.01 6.40 40.48
CA PHE A 120 25.18 7.21 40.83
C PHE A 120 24.85 8.70 41.05
N MET A 121 23.58 9.05 41.16
CA MET A 121 23.18 10.43 41.44
C MET A 121 23.60 10.80 42.87
N ASP A 122 24.26 11.96 43.00
CA ASP A 122 24.54 12.54 44.30
C ASP A 122 23.23 13.01 44.94
N LEU A 123 22.99 12.63 46.20
CA LEU A 123 21.77 13.02 46.91
C LEU A 123 21.74 14.52 47.19
N ASP A 124 22.90 15.16 47.28
CA ASP A 124 23.01 16.62 47.43
C ASP A 124 22.57 17.38 46.18
N SER A 125 22.46 16.70 45.02
CA SER A 125 21.90 17.27 43.80
C SER A 125 20.36 17.34 43.80
N ILE A 126 19.68 16.69 44.76
CA ILE A 126 18.23 16.74 44.89
C ILE A 126 17.84 18.11 45.46
N HIS A 127 17.15 18.90 44.63
CA HIS A 127 16.78 20.27 44.96
C HIS A 127 15.82 20.37 46.15
N ASP A 128 14.83 19.47 46.23
CA ASP A 128 13.85 19.48 47.32
C ASP A 128 14.45 18.87 48.60
N PRO A 129 14.58 19.66 49.69
CA PRO A 129 15.12 19.16 50.95
C PRO A 129 14.28 18.05 51.57
N GLN A 130 12.96 18.06 51.37
CA GLN A 130 12.06 17.09 51.98
C GLN A 130 12.18 15.73 51.27
N THR A 131 12.15 15.72 49.94
CA THR A 131 12.42 14.53 49.13
C THR A 131 13.84 13.99 49.39
N ARG A 132 14.85 14.85 49.51
CA ARG A 132 16.23 14.44 49.84
C ARG A 132 16.29 13.72 51.19
N ALA A 133 15.70 14.31 52.23
CA ALA A 133 15.69 13.73 53.57
C ALA A 133 14.95 12.38 53.61
N TYR A 134 13.84 12.26 52.89
CA TYR A 134 13.08 11.00 52.76
C TYR A 134 13.92 9.88 52.14
N ILE A 135 14.57 10.16 51.00
CA ILE A 135 15.39 9.17 50.28
C ILE A 135 16.62 8.77 51.11
N ILE A 136 17.25 9.70 51.84
CA ILE A 136 18.35 9.38 52.75
C ILE A 136 17.89 8.43 53.86
N ALA A 137 16.68 8.62 54.38
CA ALA A 137 16.14 7.78 55.45
C ALA A 137 15.72 6.37 54.98
N GLU A 138 15.38 6.20 53.69
CA GLU A 138 15.05 4.90 53.08
C GLU A 138 16.26 4.08 52.61
N ARG A 139 17.47 4.67 52.59
CA ARG A 139 18.68 4.05 52.07
C ARG A 139 19.45 3.28 53.15
#